data_AF-A0A0F5JZN6-F1
#
_entry.id   AF-A0A0F5JZN6-F1
#
_cell.length_a   1.000
_cell.length_b   1.000
_cell.length_c   1.000
_cell.angle_alpha   90.00
_cell.angle_beta   90.00
_cell.angle_gamma   90.00
#
_symmetry.space_group_name_H-M   'P 1'
#
loop_
_entity.id
_entity.type
_entity.pdbx_description
1 polymer ?
#
loop_
_entity_poly.entity_id
_entity_poly.type
_entity_poly.pdbx_seq_one_letter_code
_entity_poly.pdbx_strand_id
1 'polypeptide(L)'
;MSGHIETIMGGEPHNGHASVALTHGAGHDRRWDDRPPDPQRTLQWLRAYESRITSGAARLAAGQCRRLGVPFNPRANRMWYAARDVWLGASAPVSAYVHRASRLALLDAASLRPVLAARAIYPSRGALRRIVSGKQRHVLANALGEPTFVALTEMGLNALSANVPVPEDATADTLVAAGRLLFERDEAWPLAPARRLIGLALDDNPGESDTPAQGPVLEAASNRLERGPTDDSEAFLSDAGKLFPELTWLFG
;
A
#
# COMPACT_ATOMS: atom_id res chain seq x y z
N MET A 1 41.89 59.94 35.86
CA MET A 1 41.26 61.09 36.54
C MET A 1 39.78 60.85 36.56
N SER A 2 39.18 60.85 37.76
CA SER A 2 37.75 61.01 38.08
C SER A 2 36.77 59.98 37.46
N GLY A 3 35.98 59.19 38.17
CA GLY A 3 35.49 59.28 39.55
C GLY A 3 33.95 59.32 39.54
N HIS A 4 33.33 58.44 40.36
CA HIS A 4 31.97 58.53 40.93
C HIS A 4 30.77 58.30 39.98
N ILE A 5 29.61 57.74 40.36
CA ILE A 5 29.05 57.23 41.64
C ILE A 5 27.84 56.33 41.30
N GLU A 6 27.51 55.38 42.19
CA GLU A 6 26.31 54.53 42.22
C GLU A 6 24.98 55.31 42.42
N THR A 7 23.85 54.78 41.93
CA THR A 7 22.53 54.92 42.60
C THR A 7 21.55 53.81 42.14
N ILE A 8 21.49 52.75 42.96
CA ILE A 8 20.34 52.22 43.72
C ILE A 8 18.87 52.46 43.22
N MET A 9 18.12 51.34 43.22
CA MET A 9 16.67 51.12 43.40
C MET A 9 15.68 51.37 42.25
N GLY A 10 14.91 50.31 41.94
CA GLY A 10 13.53 50.47 41.49
C GLY A 10 12.96 49.30 40.66
N GLY A 11 12.16 48.45 41.31
CA GLY A 11 10.98 47.87 40.67
C GLY A 11 11.08 46.43 40.17
N GLU A 12 10.64 45.48 41.00
CA GLU A 12 9.80 44.39 40.48
C GLU A 12 8.45 44.98 40.03
N PRO A 13 7.90 44.48 38.92
CA PRO A 13 6.62 43.81 39.10
C PRO A 13 6.55 42.47 38.37
N HIS A 14 5.87 41.55 39.03
CA HIS A 14 5.32 40.30 38.52
C HIS A 14 4.75 40.40 37.11
N ASN A 15 5.19 39.49 36.24
CA ASN A 15 4.39 38.86 35.19
C ASN A 15 5.00 37.47 34.98
N GLY A 16 4.40 36.38 35.47
CA GLY A 16 3.06 35.98 35.03
C GLY A 16 3.09 35.31 33.64
N HIS A 17 4.23 34.77 33.19
CA HIS A 17 4.26 33.92 32.00
C HIS A 17 4.15 32.45 32.41
N ALA A 18 2.92 31.94 32.28
CA ALA A 18 2.64 30.53 32.18
C ALA A 18 3.61 29.90 31.18
N SER A 19 4.50 29.04 31.67
CA SER A 19 5.20 28.07 30.84
C SER A 19 4.13 27.18 30.21
N VAL A 20 3.75 27.51 28.98
CA VAL A 20 3.07 26.59 28.08
C VAL A 20 4.06 25.45 27.88
N ALA A 21 3.84 24.36 28.61
CA ALA A 21 4.46 23.09 28.33
C ALA A 21 4.09 22.71 26.89
N LEU A 22 5.00 23.01 25.97
CA LEU A 22 5.07 22.37 24.67
C LEU A 22 5.23 20.89 24.94
N THR A 23 4.10 20.18 24.99
CA THR A 23 4.04 18.75 24.76
C THR A 23 4.51 18.55 23.32
N HIS A 24 5.84 18.48 23.15
CA HIS A 24 6.47 17.84 22.02
C HIS A 24 5.79 16.48 21.90
N GLY A 25 4.95 16.34 20.87
CA GLY A 25 4.39 15.07 20.48
C GLY A 25 5.55 14.10 20.39
N ALA A 26 5.46 13.05 21.19
CA ALA A 26 6.37 11.92 21.13
C ALA A 26 6.47 11.52 19.67
N GLY A 27 7.60 11.85 19.05
CA GLY A 27 8.01 11.21 17.81
C GLY A 27 8.02 9.74 18.14
N HIS A 28 7.04 9.02 17.59
CA HIS A 28 7.10 7.57 17.57
C HIS A 28 8.40 7.23 16.86
N ASP A 29 9.41 6.91 17.68
CA ASP A 29 10.64 6.27 17.28
C ASP A 29 10.18 4.94 16.67
N ARG A 30 9.88 4.98 15.35
CA ARG A 30 9.46 3.82 14.56
C ARG A 30 10.70 2.96 14.37
N ARG A 31 11.16 2.39 15.47
CA ARG A 31 12.11 1.29 15.47
C ARG A 31 11.32 0.08 14.97
N TRP A 32 11.20 -0.01 13.65
CA TRP A 32 10.81 -1.23 12.98
C TRP A 32 11.66 -2.35 13.58
N ASP A 33 11.05 -3.51 13.86
CA ASP A 33 11.77 -4.64 14.44
C ASP A 33 12.89 -5.03 13.46
N ASP A 34 14.11 -4.52 13.72
CA ASP A 34 15.31 -4.70 12.89
C ASP A 34 15.81 -6.15 12.94
N ARG A 35 15.06 -7.05 13.57
CA ARG A 35 15.38 -8.47 13.54
C ARG A 35 15.31 -8.96 12.10
N PRO A 36 16.41 -9.53 11.59
CA PRO A 36 16.40 -10.10 10.27
C PRO A 36 15.32 -11.19 10.22
N PRO A 37 14.48 -11.22 9.17
CA PRO A 37 13.51 -12.28 9.01
C PRO A 37 14.19 -13.65 9.02
N ASP A 38 13.51 -14.65 9.57
CA ASP A 38 13.96 -16.05 9.56
C ASP A 38 14.55 -16.41 8.18
N PRO A 39 15.74 -17.04 8.10
CA PRO A 39 16.38 -17.41 6.84
C PRO A 39 15.44 -18.10 5.84
N GLN A 40 14.52 -18.96 6.29
CA GLN A 40 13.56 -19.62 5.40
C GLN A 40 12.60 -18.62 4.76
N ARG A 41 12.09 -17.66 5.55
CA ARG A 41 11.24 -16.58 5.08
C ARG A 41 11.98 -15.67 4.09
N THR A 42 13.24 -15.33 4.39
CA THR A 42 14.08 -14.53 3.49
C THR A 42 14.29 -15.23 2.15
N LEU A 43 14.55 -16.55 2.16
CA LEU A 43 14.65 -17.35 0.93
C LEU A 43 13.34 -17.38 0.13
N GLN A 44 12.20 -17.46 0.82
CA GLN A 44 10.89 -17.40 0.17
C GLN A 44 10.66 -16.02 -0.49
N TRP A 45 11.02 -14.94 0.19
CA TRP A 45 10.93 -13.58 -0.36
C TRP A 45 11.85 -13.40 -1.58
N LEU A 46 13.08 -13.91 -1.52
CA LEU A 46 14.02 -13.91 -2.65
C LEU A 46 13.46 -14.64 -3.87
N ARG A 47 12.90 -15.84 -3.67
CA ARG A 47 12.29 -16.62 -4.75
C ARG A 47 11.08 -15.91 -5.35
N ALA A 48 10.23 -15.32 -4.52
CA ALA A 48 9.10 -14.53 -4.97
C ALA A 48 9.59 -13.32 -5.79
N TYR A 49 10.53 -12.55 -5.28
CA TYR A 49 11.14 -11.40 -5.97
C TYR A 49 11.70 -11.78 -7.35
N GLU A 50 12.47 -12.87 -7.41
CA GLU A 50 13.07 -13.36 -8.66
C GLU A 50 12.01 -13.79 -9.69
N SER A 51 10.95 -14.46 -9.22
CA SER A 51 9.79 -14.81 -10.05
C SER A 51 9.09 -13.56 -10.60
N ARG A 52 8.98 -12.51 -9.79
CA ARG A 52 8.39 -11.22 -10.19
C ARG A 52 9.23 -10.51 -11.24
N ILE A 53 10.56 -10.47 -11.09
CA ILE A 53 11.46 -9.91 -12.11
C ILE A 53 11.33 -10.69 -13.42
N THR A 54 11.39 -12.02 -13.35
CA THR A 54 11.29 -12.88 -14.54
C THR A 54 9.97 -12.67 -15.27
N SER A 55 8.86 -12.63 -14.54
CA SER A 55 7.52 -12.40 -15.10
C SER A 55 7.38 -10.99 -15.67
N GLY A 56 7.92 -9.97 -14.99
CA GLY A 56 7.94 -8.58 -15.46
C GLY A 56 8.74 -8.43 -16.75
N ALA A 57 9.94 -9.00 -16.80
CA ALA A 57 10.79 -9.03 -17.99
C ALA A 57 10.07 -9.70 -19.18
N ALA A 58 9.43 -10.85 -18.96
CA ALA A 58 8.69 -11.55 -20.00
C ALA A 58 7.53 -10.71 -20.54
N ARG A 59 6.77 -10.04 -19.65
CA ARG A 59 5.66 -9.16 -20.05
C ARG A 59 6.11 -7.93 -20.82
N LEU A 60 7.16 -7.25 -20.37
CA LEU A 60 7.74 -6.10 -21.07
C LEU A 60 8.30 -6.50 -22.44
N ALA A 61 9.02 -7.62 -22.49
CA ALA A 61 9.52 -8.19 -23.74
C ALA A 61 8.39 -8.53 -24.71
N ALA A 62 7.34 -9.20 -24.24
CA ALA A 62 6.18 -9.54 -25.05
C ALA A 62 5.45 -8.29 -25.56
N GLY A 63 5.25 -7.27 -24.71
CA GLY A 63 4.65 -6.00 -25.09
C GLY A 63 5.47 -5.27 -26.15
N GLN A 64 6.79 -5.21 -25.98
CA GLN A 64 7.68 -4.59 -26.96
C GLN A 64 7.70 -5.35 -28.29
N CYS A 65 7.75 -6.68 -28.25
CA CYS A 65 7.66 -7.53 -29.44
C CYS A 65 6.36 -7.28 -30.22
N ARG A 66 5.21 -7.20 -29.52
CA ARG A 66 3.92 -6.85 -30.14
C ARG A 66 3.96 -5.49 -30.82
N ARG A 67 4.47 -4.46 -30.15
CA ARG A 67 4.58 -3.10 -30.69
C ARG A 67 5.46 -3.03 -31.94
N LEU A 68 6.51 -3.85 -32.01
CA LEU A 68 7.42 -3.91 -33.15
C LEU A 68 6.97 -4.90 -34.24
N GLY A 69 5.87 -5.63 -34.05
CA GLY A 69 5.40 -6.64 -35.00
C GLY A 69 6.32 -7.86 -35.15
N VAL A 70 7.13 -8.17 -34.13
CA VAL A 70 8.08 -9.30 -34.16
C VAL A 70 7.68 -10.40 -33.17
N PRO A 71 8.00 -11.67 -33.44
CA PRO A 71 7.65 -12.76 -32.53
C PRO A 71 8.45 -12.67 -31.22
N PHE A 72 7.75 -12.89 -30.10
CA PHE A 72 8.38 -13.05 -28.80
C PHE A 72 9.23 -14.33 -28.77
N ASN A 73 10.44 -14.24 -28.20
CA ASN A 73 11.37 -15.37 -28.10
C ASN A 73 12.20 -15.32 -26.81
N PRO A 74 12.84 -16.43 -26.41
CA PRO A 74 13.62 -16.49 -25.16
C PRO A 74 14.79 -15.50 -25.08
N ARG A 75 15.36 -15.09 -26.22
CA ARG A 75 16.44 -14.08 -26.24
C ARG A 75 15.90 -12.71 -25.85
N ALA A 76 14.72 -12.32 -26.33
CA ALA A 76 14.06 -11.08 -25.94
C ALA A 76 13.79 -11.05 -24.43
N ASN A 77 13.29 -12.15 -23.87
CA ASN A 77 13.08 -12.25 -22.41
C ASN A 77 14.40 -12.07 -21.63
N ARG A 78 15.46 -12.77 -22.02
CA ARG A 78 16.79 -12.64 -21.38
C ARG A 78 17.34 -11.23 -21.44
N MET A 79 17.16 -10.52 -22.55
CA MET A 79 17.61 -9.13 -22.69
C MET A 79 16.85 -8.21 -21.73
N TRP A 80 15.53 -8.35 -21.62
CA TRP A 80 14.72 -7.56 -20.69
C TRP A 80 15.02 -7.89 -19.23
N TYR A 81 15.30 -9.16 -18.92
CA TYR A 81 15.74 -9.56 -17.59
C TYR A 81 17.12 -8.96 -17.24
N ALA A 82 18.08 -8.98 -18.17
CA ALA A 82 19.39 -8.36 -17.98
C ALA A 82 19.29 -6.83 -17.83
N ALA A 83 18.32 -6.21 -18.52
CA ALA A 83 18.04 -4.78 -18.42
C ALA A 83 17.13 -4.41 -17.23
N ARG A 84 17.00 -5.27 -16.20
CA ARG A 84 16.12 -5.02 -15.05
C ARG A 84 16.35 -3.67 -14.38
N ASP A 85 17.60 -3.24 -14.23
CA ASP A 85 17.90 -1.98 -13.56
C ASP A 85 17.41 -0.76 -14.36
N VAL A 86 17.20 -0.89 -15.67
CA VAL A 86 16.66 0.17 -16.54
C VAL A 86 15.18 0.40 -16.25
N TRP A 87 14.38 -0.66 -16.21
CA TRP A 87 12.93 -0.54 -16.04
C TRP A 87 12.49 -0.57 -14.57
N LEU A 88 13.20 -1.31 -13.71
CA LEU A 88 12.92 -1.39 -12.27
C LEU A 88 13.55 -0.25 -11.48
N GLY A 89 14.63 0.35 -12.00
CA GLY A 89 15.48 1.28 -11.25
C GLY A 89 16.53 0.55 -10.43
N ALA A 90 17.22 1.28 -9.54
CA ALA A 90 18.27 0.71 -8.70
C ALA A 90 17.73 -0.46 -7.87
N SER A 91 18.37 -1.63 -8.01
CA SER A 91 17.97 -2.83 -7.27
C SER A 91 18.10 -2.59 -5.76
N ALA A 92 17.00 -2.76 -5.04
CA ALA A 92 17.01 -2.80 -3.59
C ALA A 92 17.33 -4.22 -3.10
N PRO A 93 18.13 -4.42 -2.04
CA PRO A 93 18.31 -5.74 -1.46
C PRO A 93 16.99 -6.25 -0.89
N VAL A 94 16.80 -7.58 -0.80
CA VAL A 94 15.56 -8.16 -0.25
C VAL A 94 15.31 -7.75 1.20
N SER A 95 16.37 -7.45 1.97
CA SER A 95 16.25 -6.87 3.31
C SER A 95 15.54 -5.50 3.33
N ALA A 96 15.53 -4.75 2.23
CA ALA A 96 14.77 -3.49 2.15
C ALA A 96 13.25 -3.73 2.15
N TYR A 97 12.80 -4.95 1.79
CA TYR A 97 11.39 -5.32 1.78
C TYR A 97 10.86 -5.70 3.18
N VAL A 98 11.58 -5.40 4.26
CA VAL A 98 11.08 -5.61 5.62
C VAL A 98 9.79 -4.83 5.89
N HIS A 99 9.57 -3.69 5.25
CA HIS A 99 8.31 -2.96 5.38
C HIS A 99 7.14 -3.73 4.74
N ARG A 100 6.05 -4.00 5.49
CA ARG A 100 4.93 -4.86 5.07
C ARG A 100 4.35 -4.48 3.71
N ALA A 101 4.16 -3.18 3.48
CA ALA A 101 3.61 -2.68 2.22
C ALA A 101 4.56 -2.90 1.04
N SER A 102 5.87 -2.83 1.23
CA SER A 102 6.86 -3.14 0.18
C SER A 102 6.78 -4.61 -0.23
N ARG A 103 6.46 -5.51 0.71
CA ARG A 103 6.31 -6.94 0.45
C ARG A 103 5.19 -7.26 -0.54
N LEU A 104 4.20 -6.38 -0.70
CA LEU A 104 3.15 -6.56 -1.72
C LEU A 104 3.72 -6.70 -3.14
N ALA A 105 4.89 -6.13 -3.42
CA ALA A 105 5.58 -6.28 -4.70
C ALA A 105 6.05 -7.71 -4.99
N LEU A 106 6.12 -8.57 -3.97
CA LEU A 106 6.47 -9.98 -4.09
C LEU A 106 5.29 -10.85 -4.55
N LEU A 107 4.07 -10.32 -4.48
CA LEU A 107 2.87 -11.01 -4.93
C LEU A 107 2.73 -10.95 -6.45
N ASP A 108 2.22 -12.04 -7.03
CA ASP A 108 1.76 -12.04 -8.42
C ASP A 108 0.42 -11.29 -8.57
N ALA A 109 -0.03 -11.11 -9.81
CA ALA A 109 -1.27 -10.38 -10.08
C ALA A 109 -2.48 -11.04 -9.41
N ALA A 110 -2.56 -12.38 -9.46
CA ALA A 110 -3.67 -13.14 -8.90
C ALA A 110 -3.79 -12.98 -7.38
N SER A 111 -2.66 -12.94 -6.67
CA SER A 111 -2.63 -12.77 -5.22
C SER A 111 -2.72 -11.30 -4.80
N LEU A 112 -2.16 -10.38 -5.59
CA LEU A 112 -2.13 -8.95 -5.28
C LEU A 112 -3.51 -8.29 -5.40
N ARG A 113 -4.28 -8.68 -6.42
CA ARG A 113 -5.58 -8.05 -6.73
C ARG A 113 -6.58 -8.18 -5.56
N PRO A 114 -6.81 -9.37 -4.97
CA PRO A 114 -7.66 -9.51 -3.78
C PRO A 114 -7.19 -8.64 -2.59
N VAL A 115 -5.88 -8.52 -2.37
CA VAL A 115 -5.32 -7.69 -1.29
C VAL A 115 -5.63 -6.21 -1.50
N LEU A 116 -5.46 -5.71 -2.72
CA LEU A 116 -5.80 -4.32 -3.06
C LEU A 116 -7.31 -4.08 -2.98
N ALA A 117 -8.12 -4.99 -3.52
CA ALA A 117 -9.57 -4.90 -3.41
C ALA A 117 -10.03 -4.90 -1.93
N ALA A 118 -9.43 -5.73 -1.08
CA ALA A 118 -9.70 -5.75 0.35
C ALA A 118 -9.32 -4.44 1.03
N ARG A 119 -8.17 -3.83 0.66
CA ARG A 119 -7.77 -2.52 1.17
C ARG A 119 -8.82 -1.44 0.87
N ALA A 120 -9.46 -1.48 -0.29
CA ALA A 120 -10.53 -0.55 -0.66
C ALA A 120 -11.79 -0.72 0.21
N ILE A 121 -12.11 -1.96 0.56
CA ILE A 121 -13.30 -2.32 1.36
C ILE A 121 -13.07 -2.18 2.87
N TYR A 122 -11.83 -2.33 3.33
CA TYR A 122 -11.48 -2.37 4.76
C TYR A 122 -12.07 -1.23 5.61
N PRO A 123 -12.13 0.03 5.16
CA PRO A 123 -12.81 1.10 5.91
C PRO A 123 -14.32 0.85 6.10
N SER A 124 -14.99 0.21 5.13
CA SER A 124 -16.42 -0.08 5.10
C SER A 124 -16.80 -1.43 5.73
N ARG A 125 -15.85 -2.12 6.37
CA ARG A 125 -16.07 -3.47 6.95
C ARG A 125 -17.29 -3.57 7.88
N GLY A 126 -17.58 -2.53 8.67
CA GLY A 126 -18.75 -2.49 9.56
C GLY A 126 -20.11 -2.41 8.81
N ALA A 127 -20.11 -2.00 7.55
CA ALA A 127 -21.30 -1.91 6.71
C ALA A 127 -21.57 -3.20 5.89
N LEU A 128 -20.59 -4.10 5.75
CA LEU A 128 -20.71 -5.33 4.94
C LEU A 128 -21.90 -6.21 5.32
N ARG A 129 -22.17 -6.35 6.63
CA ARG A 129 -23.31 -7.15 7.12
C ARG A 129 -24.68 -6.58 6.75
N ARG A 130 -24.75 -5.29 6.42
CA ARG A 130 -25.99 -4.59 6.05
C ARG A 130 -26.29 -4.70 4.56
N ILE A 131 -25.39 -5.29 3.78
CA ILE A 131 -25.63 -5.55 2.36
C ILE A 131 -26.70 -6.63 2.23
N VAL A 132 -27.90 -6.22 1.81
CA VAL A 132 -29.04 -7.11 1.51
C VAL A 132 -29.01 -7.61 0.07
N SER A 133 -28.34 -6.87 -0.84
CA SER A 133 -28.22 -7.25 -2.25
C SER A 133 -27.32 -8.48 -2.42
N GLY A 134 -27.93 -9.62 -2.78
CA GLY A 134 -27.19 -10.86 -3.07
C GLY A 134 -26.20 -10.69 -4.23
N LYS A 135 -26.55 -9.90 -5.25
CA LYS A 135 -25.66 -9.56 -6.37
C LYS A 135 -24.39 -8.85 -5.87
N GLN A 136 -24.55 -7.83 -5.03
CA GLN A 136 -23.40 -7.06 -4.52
C GLN A 136 -22.50 -7.93 -3.64
N ARG A 137 -23.07 -8.78 -2.78
CA ARG A 137 -22.29 -9.75 -1.98
C ARG A 137 -21.49 -10.68 -2.87
N HIS A 138 -22.11 -11.23 -3.92
CA HIS A 138 -21.43 -12.14 -4.85
C HIS A 138 -20.28 -11.43 -5.59
N VAL A 139 -20.48 -10.19 -6.04
CA VAL A 139 -19.43 -9.41 -6.69
C VAL A 139 -18.25 -9.14 -5.75
N LEU A 140 -18.51 -8.78 -4.49
CA LEU A 140 -17.46 -8.56 -3.50
C LEU A 140 -16.72 -9.86 -3.15
N ALA A 141 -17.45 -10.96 -2.94
CA ALA A 141 -16.85 -12.26 -2.69
C ALA A 141 -15.97 -12.74 -3.85
N ASN A 142 -16.41 -12.54 -5.10
CA ASN A 142 -15.60 -12.87 -6.28
C ASN A 142 -14.34 -11.99 -6.39
N ALA A 143 -14.43 -10.70 -6.03
CA ALA A 143 -13.29 -9.79 -6.11
C ALA A 143 -12.25 -10.03 -4.99
N LEU A 144 -12.70 -10.43 -3.81
CA LEU A 144 -11.87 -10.60 -2.61
C LEU A 144 -11.43 -12.05 -2.37
N GLY A 145 -12.18 -13.00 -2.89
CA GLY A 145 -12.23 -14.37 -2.36
C GLY A 145 -13.26 -14.48 -1.22
N GLU A 146 -14.06 -15.55 -1.25
CA GLU A 146 -15.07 -15.82 -0.23
C GLU A 146 -14.49 -15.81 1.21
N PRO A 147 -13.33 -16.45 1.50
CA PRO A 147 -12.78 -16.44 2.86
C PRO A 147 -12.46 -15.04 3.38
N THR A 148 -11.87 -14.20 2.53
CA THR A 148 -11.51 -12.82 2.87
C THR A 148 -12.75 -11.96 3.07
N PHE A 149 -13.80 -12.14 2.26
CA PHE A 149 -15.07 -11.43 2.42
C PHE A 149 -15.74 -11.77 3.77
N VAL A 150 -15.75 -13.06 4.15
CA VAL A 150 -16.26 -13.51 5.44
C VAL A 150 -15.45 -12.89 6.59
N ALA A 151 -14.12 -13.00 6.54
CA ALA A 151 -13.23 -12.46 7.58
C ALA A 151 -13.39 -10.93 7.75
N LEU A 152 -13.48 -10.17 6.65
CA LEU A 152 -13.75 -8.72 6.71
C LEU A 152 -15.11 -8.41 7.35
N THR A 153 -16.13 -9.21 7.06
CA THR A 153 -17.46 -9.04 7.64
C THR A 153 -17.45 -9.27 9.15
N GLU A 154 -16.74 -10.31 9.61
CA GLU A 154 -16.56 -10.61 11.03
C GLU A 154 -15.77 -9.54 11.76
N MET A 155 -14.67 -9.06 11.17
CA MET A 155 -13.89 -7.93 11.70
C MET A 155 -14.71 -6.64 11.80
N GLY A 156 -15.75 -6.50 10.97
CA GLY A 156 -16.69 -5.38 11.00
C GLY A 156 -17.58 -5.34 12.23
N LEU A 157 -17.71 -6.41 13.01
CA LEU A 157 -18.59 -6.46 14.19
C LEU A 157 -18.21 -5.45 15.26
N ASN A 158 -16.91 -5.19 15.43
CA ASN A 158 -16.36 -4.28 16.43
C ASN A 158 -15.79 -2.98 15.82
N ALA A 159 -15.99 -2.75 14.51
CA ALA A 159 -15.43 -1.61 13.82
C ALA A 159 -16.26 -0.33 14.08
N LEU A 160 -15.59 0.73 14.54
CA LEU A 160 -16.17 2.07 14.70
C LEU A 160 -16.62 2.70 13.37
N SER A 161 -16.20 2.12 12.24
CA SER A 161 -16.42 2.64 10.89
C SER A 161 -17.74 2.17 10.24
N ALA A 162 -18.76 1.84 11.05
CA ALA A 162 -20.05 1.32 10.59
C ALA A 162 -20.83 2.26 9.64
N ASN A 163 -20.37 3.50 9.46
CA ASN A 163 -21.03 4.53 8.65
C ASN A 163 -20.34 4.76 7.30
N VAL A 164 -19.22 4.10 6.99
CA VAL A 164 -18.60 4.21 5.67
C VAL A 164 -19.35 3.30 4.71
N PRO A 165 -20.07 3.84 3.70
CA PRO A 165 -20.86 3.02 2.79
C PRO A 165 -19.96 2.14 1.93
N VAL A 166 -20.50 1.00 1.52
CA VAL A 166 -19.87 0.11 0.54
C VAL A 166 -20.27 0.61 -0.85
N PRO A 167 -19.35 0.76 -1.81
CA PRO A 167 -19.71 1.25 -3.13
C PRO A 167 -20.68 0.29 -3.84
N GLU A 168 -21.77 0.83 -4.40
CA GLU A 168 -22.87 0.04 -5.00
C GLU A 168 -22.47 -0.58 -6.35
N ASP A 169 -21.68 0.14 -7.15
CA ASP A 169 -21.22 -0.29 -8.49
C ASP A 169 -19.76 -0.79 -8.50
N ALA A 170 -19.30 -1.36 -7.39
CA ALA A 170 -17.95 -1.89 -7.28
C ALA A 170 -17.71 -3.08 -8.22
N THR A 171 -16.78 -2.96 -9.16
CA THR A 171 -16.20 -4.09 -9.89
C THR A 171 -14.85 -4.47 -9.28
N ALA A 172 -14.35 -5.68 -9.57
CA ALA A 172 -13.03 -6.10 -9.11
C ALA A 172 -11.92 -5.11 -9.51
N ASP A 173 -11.90 -4.64 -10.76
CA ASP A 173 -10.90 -3.68 -11.24
C ASP A 173 -11.00 -2.33 -10.53
N THR A 174 -12.21 -1.80 -10.33
CA THR A 174 -12.39 -0.52 -9.63
C THR A 174 -11.96 -0.61 -8.16
N LEU A 175 -12.17 -1.75 -7.50
CA LEU A 175 -11.71 -2.00 -6.14
C LEU A 175 -10.19 -2.11 -6.06
N VAL A 176 -9.57 -2.82 -7.00
CA VAL A 176 -8.10 -2.92 -7.10
C VAL A 176 -7.49 -1.54 -7.30
N ALA A 177 -8.02 -0.73 -8.22
CA ALA A 177 -7.56 0.63 -8.48
C ALA A 177 -7.72 1.53 -7.25
N ALA A 178 -8.88 1.48 -6.57
CA ALA A 178 -9.12 2.24 -5.36
C ALA A 178 -8.19 1.84 -4.21
N GLY A 179 -7.94 0.54 -4.02
CA GLY A 179 -7.01 0.03 -3.02
C GLY A 179 -5.57 0.49 -3.27
N ARG A 180 -5.16 0.48 -4.54
CA ARG A 180 -3.86 1.01 -4.99
C ARG A 180 -3.73 2.48 -4.61
N LEU A 181 -4.72 3.31 -4.94
CA LEU A 181 -4.71 4.74 -4.61
C LEU A 181 -4.63 5.01 -3.10
N LEU A 182 -5.31 4.19 -2.28
CA LEU A 182 -5.25 4.33 -0.82
C LEU A 182 -3.86 4.04 -0.26
N PHE A 183 -3.15 3.04 -0.80
CA PHE A 183 -1.75 2.80 -0.44
C PHE A 183 -0.82 3.93 -0.90
N GLU A 184 -1.05 4.48 -2.10
CA GLU A 184 -0.28 5.63 -2.61
C GLU A 184 -0.50 6.88 -1.77
N ARG A 185 -1.74 7.17 -1.35
CA ARG A 185 -2.09 8.27 -0.44
C ARG A 185 -1.39 8.15 0.90
N ASP A 186 -1.39 6.95 1.48
CA ASP A 186 -0.79 6.69 2.78
C ASP A 186 0.74 6.56 2.71
N GLU A 187 1.35 6.88 1.55
CA GLU A 187 2.78 6.76 1.25
C GLU A 187 3.36 5.39 1.64
N ALA A 188 2.53 4.35 1.55
CA ALA A 188 2.85 3.04 2.11
C ALA A 188 3.98 2.32 1.35
N TRP A 189 4.32 2.75 0.13
CA TRP A 189 5.38 2.15 -0.69
C TRP A 189 6.66 3.00 -0.68
N PRO A 190 7.51 2.87 0.35
CA PRO A 190 8.74 3.66 0.45
C PRO A 190 9.75 3.29 -0.63
N LEU A 191 9.66 2.07 -1.21
CA LEU A 191 10.58 1.59 -2.23
C LEU A 191 10.01 1.82 -3.63
N ALA A 192 10.67 2.67 -4.42
CA ALA A 192 10.33 2.89 -5.82
C ALA A 192 10.31 1.59 -6.66
N PRO A 193 11.28 0.65 -6.51
CA PRO A 193 11.21 -0.65 -7.20
C PRO A 193 9.97 -1.46 -6.85
N ALA A 194 9.54 -1.46 -5.59
CA ALA A 194 8.35 -2.18 -5.14
C ALA A 194 7.09 -1.60 -5.79
N ARG A 195 6.96 -0.26 -5.81
CA ARG A 195 5.85 0.43 -6.49
C ARG A 195 5.79 0.09 -7.99
N ARG A 196 6.95 0.02 -8.66
CA ARG A 196 7.02 -0.36 -10.09
C ARG A 196 6.60 -1.81 -10.33
N LEU A 197 7.05 -2.75 -9.49
CA LEU A 197 6.65 -4.16 -9.60
C LEU A 197 5.16 -4.38 -9.36
N ILE A 198 4.57 -3.61 -8.44
CA ILE A 198 3.11 -3.57 -8.22
C ILE A 198 2.40 -3.04 -9.47
N GLY A 199 2.82 -1.90 -10.02
CA GLY A 199 2.25 -1.37 -11.26
C GLY A 199 2.32 -2.39 -12.40
N LEU A 200 3.51 -2.95 -12.63
CA LEU A 200 3.69 -4.02 -13.62
C LEU A 200 2.79 -5.22 -13.34
N ALA A 201 2.53 -5.61 -12.09
CA ALA A 201 1.63 -6.73 -11.79
C ALA A 201 0.20 -6.50 -12.29
N LEU A 202 -0.25 -5.25 -12.25
CA LEU A 202 -1.65 -4.88 -12.49
C LEU A 202 -1.92 -4.48 -13.93
N ASP A 203 -0.91 -4.00 -14.65
CA ASP A 203 -1.07 -3.55 -16.03
C ASP A 203 -1.19 -4.75 -16.98
N ASP A 204 -2.38 -5.22 -17.34
CA ASP A 204 -2.50 -6.39 -18.22
C ASP A 204 -1.92 -6.17 -19.64
N ASN A 205 -1.74 -4.90 -20.06
CA ASN A 205 -1.08 -4.52 -21.32
C ASN A 205 -0.12 -3.32 -21.15
N PRO A 206 1.21 -3.52 -21.12
CA PRO A 206 2.19 -2.43 -21.00
C PRO A 206 2.36 -1.56 -22.27
N GLY A 207 1.37 -1.57 -23.18
CA GLY A 207 1.43 -0.88 -24.48
C GLY A 207 0.17 -0.09 -24.85
N GLU A 208 -0.85 -0.08 -23.99
CA GLU A 208 -2.13 0.56 -24.26
C GLU A 208 -2.63 1.12 -22.92
N SER A 209 -2.14 2.30 -22.56
CA SER A 209 -2.63 3.05 -21.41
C SER A 209 -3.08 4.41 -21.89
N ASP A 210 -4.24 4.43 -22.52
CA ASP A 210 -5.10 5.60 -22.65
C ASP A 210 -6.53 5.12 -22.47
N THR A 211 -6.96 4.98 -21.22
CA THR A 211 -8.21 5.56 -20.66
C THR A 211 -8.29 5.14 -19.17
N PRO A 212 -8.94 5.93 -18.31
CA PRO A 212 -10.14 5.34 -17.73
C PRO A 212 -11.32 6.30 -17.68
N ALA A 213 -12.49 5.78 -18.05
CA ALA A 213 -13.76 6.32 -17.57
C ALA A 213 -13.74 6.21 -16.03
N GLN A 214 -13.70 7.35 -15.36
CA GLN A 214 -13.63 7.43 -13.90
C GLN A 214 -14.96 6.97 -13.31
N GLY A 215 -14.93 5.85 -12.57
CA GLY A 215 -16.10 5.33 -11.88
C GLY A 215 -16.27 5.91 -10.46
N PRO A 216 -17.45 5.74 -9.83
CA PRO A 216 -17.77 6.30 -8.51
C PRO A 216 -16.85 5.82 -7.38
N VAL A 217 -16.30 4.60 -7.50
CA VAL A 217 -15.35 4.03 -6.53
C VAL A 217 -14.02 4.76 -6.53
N LEU A 218 -13.56 5.16 -7.72
CA LEU A 218 -12.33 5.91 -7.89
C LEU A 218 -12.51 7.33 -7.37
N GLU A 219 -13.65 7.98 -7.65
CA GLU A 219 -14.00 9.28 -7.07
C GLU A 219 -14.09 9.21 -5.54
N ALA A 220 -14.70 8.17 -4.96
CA ALA A 220 -14.74 8.03 -3.50
C ALA A 220 -13.35 7.84 -2.88
N ALA A 221 -12.43 7.16 -3.58
CA ALA A 221 -11.02 7.09 -3.18
C ALA A 221 -10.32 8.45 -3.34
N SER A 222 -10.58 9.18 -4.43
CA SER A 222 -10.06 10.52 -4.71
C SER A 222 -10.53 11.58 -3.71
N ASN A 223 -11.81 11.60 -3.38
CA ASN A 223 -12.36 12.49 -2.33
C ASN A 223 -11.79 12.16 -0.95
N ARG A 224 -11.31 10.93 -0.74
CA ARG A 224 -10.57 10.53 0.47
C ARG A 224 -9.07 10.80 0.40
N LEU A 225 -8.50 11.07 -0.79
CA LEU A 225 -7.14 11.58 -0.96
C LEU A 225 -7.02 13.04 -0.50
N GLU A 226 -8.11 13.82 -0.52
CA GLU A 226 -8.13 15.20 0.00
C GLU A 226 -7.98 15.29 1.52
N ARG A 227 -8.35 14.22 2.23
CA ARG A 227 -7.94 14.02 3.63
C ARG A 227 -6.53 13.45 3.60
N GLY A 228 -5.56 14.17 4.18
CA GLY A 228 -4.14 13.82 4.19
C GLY A 228 -3.82 12.40 4.68
N PRO A 229 -2.53 12.02 4.71
CA PRO A 229 -2.12 10.65 4.98
C PRO A 229 -2.71 10.11 6.28
N THR A 230 -3.27 8.91 6.23
CA THR A 230 -3.81 8.19 7.39
C THR A 230 -3.03 6.90 7.58
N ASP A 231 -2.82 6.45 8.82
CA ASP A 231 -2.18 5.14 9.11
C ASP A 231 -3.08 3.92 8.79
N ASP A 232 -4.16 4.12 8.03
CA ASP A 232 -5.17 3.10 7.69
C ASP A 232 -4.57 1.92 6.90
N SER A 233 -3.59 2.18 6.02
CA SER A 233 -2.91 1.13 5.27
C SER A 233 -2.05 0.22 6.15
N GLU A 234 -1.40 0.77 7.18
CA GLU A 234 -0.60 -0.03 8.10
C GLU A 234 -1.49 -0.84 9.05
N ALA A 235 -2.62 -0.26 9.48
CA ALA A 235 -3.65 -1.00 10.23
C ALA A 235 -4.21 -2.17 9.42
N PHE A 236 -4.54 -1.95 8.14
CA PHE A 236 -4.96 -3.00 7.22
C PHE A 236 -3.88 -4.10 7.08
N LEU A 237 -2.62 -3.72 6.85
CA LEU A 237 -1.52 -4.67 6.68
C LEU A 237 -1.21 -5.47 7.94
N SER A 238 -1.46 -4.89 9.12
CA SER A 238 -1.35 -5.60 10.40
C SER A 238 -2.41 -6.70 10.54
N ASP A 239 -3.59 -6.51 9.95
CA ASP A 239 -4.64 -7.52 9.91
C ASP A 239 -4.58 -8.45 8.69
N ALA A 240 -3.79 -8.11 7.66
CA ALA A 240 -3.73 -8.85 6.40
C ALA A 240 -3.39 -10.33 6.58
N GLY A 241 -2.56 -10.69 7.57
CA GLY A 241 -2.26 -12.09 7.88
C GLY A 241 -3.48 -12.93 8.32
N LYS A 242 -4.52 -12.28 8.87
CA LYS A 242 -5.80 -12.93 9.22
C LYS A 242 -6.74 -13.00 8.01
N LEU A 243 -6.69 -11.99 7.15
CA LEU A 243 -7.52 -11.87 5.95
C LEU A 243 -7.07 -12.80 4.80
N PHE A 244 -5.77 -13.07 4.75
CA PHE A 244 -5.09 -13.86 3.72
C PHE A 244 -4.14 -14.87 4.39
N PRO A 245 -4.67 -15.94 5.01
CA PRO A 245 -3.86 -16.94 5.71
C PRO A 245 -2.86 -17.65 4.79
N GLU A 246 -3.15 -17.76 3.50
CA GLU A 246 -2.21 -18.25 2.49
C GLU A 246 -1.00 -17.32 2.27
N LEU A 247 -1.12 -16.05 2.68
CA LEU A 247 -0.08 -15.02 2.60
C LEU A 247 0.58 -14.72 3.96
N THR A 248 0.40 -15.55 4.99
CA THR A 248 1.05 -15.32 6.30
C THR A 248 2.57 -15.29 6.21
N TRP A 249 3.18 -15.98 5.24
CA TRP A 249 4.62 -15.89 4.98
C TRP A 249 5.09 -14.47 4.56
N LEU A 250 4.16 -13.66 4.07
CA LEU A 250 4.40 -12.28 3.64
C LEU A 250 4.07 -11.27 4.76
N PHE A 251 2.96 -11.46 5.46
CA PHE A 251 2.44 -10.48 6.43
C PHE A 251 2.77 -10.77 7.90
N GLY A 252 3.09 -12.02 8.24
CA GLY A 252 3.46 -12.44 9.60
C GLY A 252 4.95 -12.34 9.89
#